data_AF-A0A2R6NVU9-F1
#
_entry.id   AF-A0A2R6NVU9-F1
#
_cell.length_a   1.000
_cell.length_b   1.000
_cell.length_c   1.000
_cell.angle_alpha   90.00
_cell.angle_beta   90.00
_cell.angle_gamma   90.00
#
_symmetry.space_group_name_H-M   'P 1'
#
loop_
_entity.id
_entity.type
_entity.pdbx_description
1 polymer ?
#
loop_
_entity_poly.entity_id
_entity_poly.type
_entity_poly.pdbx_seq_one_letter_code
_entity_poly.pdbx_strand_id
1 'polypeptide(L)'
;MNNIGRSSTASAYSAVKHIEKYDFWSVYANKLGFLTSVNENDIYIRTSPADRTFQVSSALLTGMDPSEASKTFPVITQPSPIDNITPSYSCPNANNVRNAYQSVPAWTDHLQANADLKARLDATLGTAGLSDWASWCVFLQELMQNFELFRSGKETFKMRFFVGHDGTMIRVASALGLGILAPLRWPALGSEIVMEVWKVKGSNFVRVLHEGTPVSSLEWVTLDEFIQLLASQIPPDIFAACNSS
;
A
#
# COMPACT_ATOMS: atom_id res chain seq x y z
N MET A 1 15.69 -22.09 14.58
CA MET A 1 15.28 -20.73 14.20
C MET A 1 14.22 -20.87 13.13
N ASN A 2 12.94 -20.70 13.48
CA ASN A 2 11.85 -20.80 12.51
C ASN A 2 11.79 -19.47 11.73
N ASN A 3 12.10 -19.52 10.44
CA ASN A 3 12.06 -18.38 9.52
C ASN A 3 10.62 -17.97 9.20
N ILE A 4 9.91 -17.39 10.16
CA ILE A 4 8.57 -16.84 9.96
C ILE A 4 8.74 -15.42 9.39
N GLY A 5 8.32 -15.19 8.13
CA GLY A 5 8.26 -13.84 7.53
C GLY A 5 9.08 -13.59 6.26
N ARG A 6 9.81 -14.58 5.72
CA ARG A 6 10.53 -14.47 4.44
C ARG A 6 9.58 -14.71 3.27
N SER A 7 9.69 -13.95 2.19
CA SER A 7 8.88 -14.16 0.97
C SER A 7 9.13 -15.55 0.42
N SER A 8 8.05 -16.27 0.10
CA SER A 8 8.12 -17.58 -0.57
C SER A 8 8.41 -17.41 -2.06
N THR A 9 8.87 -18.47 -2.72
CA THR A 9 8.97 -18.50 -4.19
C THR A 9 7.64 -18.19 -4.86
N ALA A 10 6.50 -18.58 -4.27
CA ALA A 10 5.18 -18.26 -4.79
C ALA A 10 4.84 -16.75 -4.68
N SER A 11 5.28 -16.08 -3.61
CA SER A 11 5.10 -14.63 -3.43
C SER A 11 5.96 -13.83 -4.40
N ALA A 12 7.22 -14.23 -4.59
CA ALA A 12 8.08 -13.68 -5.64
C ALA A 12 7.50 -13.96 -7.04
N TYR A 13 7.00 -15.17 -7.27
CA TYR A 13 6.35 -15.55 -8.53
C TYR A 13 5.06 -14.78 -8.80
N SER A 14 4.25 -14.46 -7.78
CA SER A 14 3.07 -13.62 -7.94
C SER A 14 3.47 -12.21 -8.40
N ALA A 15 4.43 -11.59 -7.70
CA ALA A 15 4.97 -10.29 -8.10
C ALA A 15 5.50 -10.34 -9.54
N VAL A 16 6.34 -11.33 -9.88
CA VAL A 16 6.84 -11.53 -11.24
C VAL A 16 5.69 -11.72 -12.23
N LYS A 17 4.70 -12.57 -11.97
CA LYS A 17 3.60 -12.86 -12.91
C LYS A 17 2.70 -11.65 -13.19
N HIS A 18 2.46 -10.79 -12.20
CA HIS A 18 1.75 -9.51 -12.39
C HIS A 18 2.51 -8.57 -13.35
N ILE A 19 3.85 -8.69 -13.42
CA ILE A 19 4.72 -7.72 -14.10
C ILE A 19 5.25 -8.25 -15.44
N GLU A 20 5.59 -9.53 -15.50
CA GLU A 20 6.38 -10.15 -16.57
C GLU A 20 5.56 -10.53 -17.80
N LYS A 21 4.23 -10.31 -17.81
CA LYS A 21 3.46 -10.62 -19.03
C LYS A 21 2.14 -9.89 -19.29
N TYR A 22 1.45 -9.27 -18.32
CA TYR A 22 0.09 -8.76 -18.59
C TYR A 22 -0.19 -7.28 -18.29
N ASP A 23 0.31 -6.61 -17.24
CA ASP A 23 -0.19 -5.25 -16.94
C ASP A 23 0.84 -4.12 -16.81
N PHE A 24 1.86 -4.20 -15.96
CA PHE A 24 2.61 -2.98 -15.64
C PHE A 24 3.56 -2.51 -16.78
N TRP A 25 4.62 -3.28 -17.10
CA TRP A 25 5.63 -2.86 -18.07
C TRP A 25 5.05 -2.79 -19.49
N SER A 26 4.10 -3.69 -19.80
CA SER A 26 3.35 -3.68 -21.05
C SER A 26 2.58 -2.37 -21.26
N VAL A 27 2.03 -1.78 -20.20
CA VAL A 27 1.30 -0.51 -20.27
C VAL A 27 2.26 0.68 -20.25
N TYR A 28 3.05 0.84 -19.19
CA TYR A 28 3.81 2.08 -18.97
C TYR A 28 5.08 2.17 -19.81
N ALA A 29 5.70 1.05 -20.20
CA ALA A 29 6.83 1.08 -21.13
C ALA A 29 6.36 0.83 -22.57
N ASN A 30 5.79 -0.34 -22.85
CA ASN A 30 5.57 -0.76 -24.24
C ASN A 30 4.44 0.00 -24.95
N LYS A 31 3.31 0.22 -24.27
CA LYS A 31 2.13 0.86 -24.87
C LYS A 31 2.19 2.40 -24.82
N LEU A 32 2.57 2.95 -23.67
CA LEU A 32 2.59 4.40 -23.44
C LEU A 32 3.94 5.05 -23.76
N GLY A 33 5.04 4.28 -23.76
CA GLY A 33 6.39 4.86 -23.88
C GLY A 33 6.77 5.78 -22.73
N PHE A 34 6.11 5.68 -21.58
CA PHE A 34 6.31 6.56 -20.42
C PHE A 34 7.63 6.24 -19.71
N LEU A 35 7.93 4.96 -19.55
CA LEU A 35 9.22 4.45 -19.10
C LEU A 35 9.96 3.81 -20.29
N THR A 36 11.25 4.09 -20.44
CA THR A 36 12.06 3.55 -21.55
C THR A 36 13.08 2.50 -21.10
N SER A 37 13.42 2.50 -19.80
CA SER A 37 14.34 1.56 -19.17
C SER A 37 14.11 1.53 -17.68
N VAL A 38 14.48 0.43 -17.02
CA VAL A 38 14.55 0.38 -15.57
C VAL A 38 15.78 1.18 -15.14
N ASN A 39 15.57 2.29 -14.43
CA ASN A 39 16.66 3.17 -14.00
C ASN A 39 16.29 3.99 -12.75
N GLU A 40 17.30 4.36 -11.98
CA GLU A 40 17.16 5.09 -10.71
C GLU A 40 16.80 6.58 -10.87
N ASN A 41 16.81 7.15 -12.07
CA ASN A 41 16.42 8.54 -12.31
C ASN A 41 14.89 8.66 -12.50
N ASP A 42 14.28 7.69 -13.16
CA ASP A 42 12.85 7.69 -13.45
C ASP A 42 12.04 6.94 -12.39
N ILE A 43 12.63 5.91 -11.75
CA ILE A 43 11.94 5.00 -10.83
C ILE A 43 12.46 5.16 -9.42
N TYR A 44 11.55 5.47 -8.51
CA TYR A 44 11.76 5.50 -7.07
C TYR A 44 11.05 4.33 -6.40
N ILE A 45 11.73 3.62 -5.50
CA ILE A 45 11.14 2.53 -4.73
C ILE A 45 11.30 2.82 -3.24
N ARG A 46 10.19 2.76 -2.50
CA ARG A 46 10.12 2.87 -1.05
C ARG A 46 9.49 1.60 -0.47
N THR A 47 10.18 0.97 0.46
CA THR A 47 9.74 -0.27 1.11
C THR A 47 9.60 -0.09 2.60
N SER A 48 8.75 -0.87 3.26
CA SER A 48 8.85 -1.04 4.71
C SER A 48 10.21 -1.66 5.11
N PRO A 49 10.57 -1.67 6.40
CA PRO A 49 11.81 -2.31 6.87
C PRO A 49 11.81 -3.85 6.83
N ALA A 50 10.73 -4.50 6.40
CA ALA A 50 10.62 -5.95 6.39
C ALA A 50 11.35 -6.58 5.19
N ASP A 51 12.16 -7.63 5.41
CA ASP A 51 12.90 -8.34 4.35
C ASP A 51 12.04 -8.70 3.13
N ARG A 52 10.80 -9.15 3.36
CA ARG A 52 9.87 -9.51 2.29
C ARG A 52 9.55 -8.34 1.34
N THR A 53 9.51 -7.10 1.82
CA THR A 53 9.22 -5.95 0.96
C THR A 53 10.41 -5.62 0.05
N PHE A 54 11.66 -5.85 0.49
CA PHE A 54 12.84 -5.77 -0.37
C PHE A 54 12.82 -6.84 -1.46
N GLN A 55 12.45 -8.07 -1.08
CA GLN A 55 12.36 -9.20 -2.02
C GLN A 55 11.29 -8.97 -3.09
N VAL A 56 10.15 -8.39 -2.71
CA VAL A 56 9.11 -7.99 -3.67
C VAL A 56 9.61 -6.90 -4.61
N SER A 57 10.36 -5.90 -4.13
CA SER A 57 10.97 -4.88 -5.00
C SER A 57 11.96 -5.47 -6.02
N SER A 58 12.79 -6.42 -5.61
CA SER A 58 13.71 -7.12 -6.52
C SER A 58 12.97 -7.95 -7.56
N ALA A 59 11.93 -8.68 -7.15
CA ALA A 59 11.04 -9.40 -8.05
C ALA A 59 10.33 -8.45 -9.02
N LEU A 60 9.95 -7.26 -8.55
CA LEU A 60 9.29 -6.24 -9.35
C LEU A 60 10.20 -5.73 -10.47
N LEU A 61 11.41 -5.33 -10.13
CA LEU A 61 12.42 -4.87 -11.08
C LEU A 61 12.78 -5.96 -12.10
N THR A 62 12.98 -7.19 -11.62
CA THR A 62 13.29 -8.35 -12.48
C THR A 62 12.16 -8.66 -13.46
N GLY A 63 10.90 -8.50 -13.02
CA GLY A 63 9.74 -8.68 -13.90
C GLY A 63 9.62 -7.60 -14.98
N MET A 64 10.12 -6.37 -14.73
CA MET A 64 10.16 -5.29 -15.72
C MET A 64 11.28 -5.50 -16.74
N ASP A 65 12.46 -5.88 -16.26
CA ASP A 65 13.63 -6.20 -17.07
C ASP A 65 14.39 -7.36 -16.40
N PRO A 66 14.42 -8.56 -17.00
CA PRO A 66 15.12 -9.72 -16.42
C PRO A 66 16.61 -9.48 -16.14
N SER A 67 17.24 -8.49 -16.80
CA SER A 67 18.63 -8.13 -16.55
C SER A 67 18.86 -7.48 -15.17
N GLU A 68 17.80 -7.02 -14.50
CA GLU A 68 17.84 -6.46 -13.14
C GLU A 68 18.12 -7.51 -12.07
N ALA A 69 17.92 -8.81 -12.36
CA ALA A 69 18.16 -9.90 -11.40
C ALA A 69 19.58 -9.92 -10.83
N SER A 70 20.56 -9.39 -11.58
CA SER A 70 21.97 -9.32 -11.19
C SER A 70 22.46 -7.91 -10.85
N LYS A 71 21.57 -6.90 -10.83
CA LYS A 71 21.94 -5.50 -10.59
C LYS A 71 21.54 -5.09 -9.17
N THR A 72 22.27 -4.10 -8.66
CA THR A 72 21.87 -3.38 -7.45
C THR A 72 20.97 -2.22 -7.86
N PHE A 73 19.81 -2.10 -7.21
CA PHE A 73 18.90 -0.98 -7.38
C PHE A 73 18.67 -0.31 -6.02
N PRO A 74 18.76 1.03 -5.90
CA PRO A 74 18.54 1.71 -4.64
C PRO A 74 17.06 1.63 -4.23
N VAL A 75 16.81 1.15 -3.01
CA VAL A 75 15.48 1.20 -2.39
C VAL A 75 15.55 2.06 -1.14
N ILE A 76 14.54 2.91 -0.96
CA ILE A 76 14.47 3.82 0.17
C ILE A 76 13.68 3.16 1.29
N THR A 77 14.15 3.32 2.51
CA THR A 77 13.52 2.73 3.70
C THR A 77 13.70 3.67 4.88
N GLN A 78 12.63 3.90 5.63
CA GLN A 78 12.72 4.56 6.93
C GLN A 78 13.07 3.52 8.01
N PRO A 79 13.84 3.89 9.05
CA PRO A 79 14.03 3.05 10.21
C PRO A 79 12.69 2.64 10.84
N SER A 80 12.59 1.39 11.29
CA SER A 80 11.36 0.82 11.89
C SER A 80 10.65 1.71 12.93
N PRO A 81 11.36 2.42 13.84
CA PRO A 81 10.70 3.28 14.84
C PRO A 81 9.93 4.48 14.26
N ILE A 82 10.23 4.88 13.02
CA ILE A 82 9.63 6.06 12.38
C ILE A 82 8.98 5.73 11.03
N ASP A 83 9.01 4.47 10.60
CA ASP A 83 8.42 4.06 9.34
C ASP A 83 6.91 4.31 9.34
N ASN A 84 6.42 4.99 8.32
CA ASN A 84 5.01 5.36 8.18
C ASN A 84 4.17 4.38 7.32
N ILE A 85 4.81 3.41 6.64
CA ILE A 85 4.15 2.32 5.89
C ILE A 85 3.61 1.28 6.87
N THR A 86 4.39 0.95 7.90
CA THR A 86 4.05 0.09 9.03
C THR A 86 4.48 0.74 10.35
N PRO A 87 3.75 1.77 10.83
CA PRO A 87 4.13 2.45 12.05
C PRO A 87 4.12 1.52 13.26
N SER A 88 5.23 1.57 14.00
CA SER A 88 5.48 0.81 15.22
C SER A 88 5.55 1.68 16.47
N TYR A 89 5.48 3.00 16.32
CA TYR A 89 5.37 3.95 17.45
C TYR A 89 4.01 3.84 18.15
N SER A 90 3.78 4.61 19.22
CA SER A 90 2.54 4.58 19.99
C SER A 90 1.53 5.63 19.50
N CYS A 91 0.25 5.26 19.48
CA CYS A 91 -0.89 6.14 19.20
C CYS A 91 -2.10 5.63 20.01
N PRO A 92 -2.16 5.98 21.31
CA PRO A 92 -3.24 5.52 22.20
C PRO A 92 -4.63 5.80 21.67
N ASN A 93 -4.87 6.97 21.07
CA ASN A 93 -6.18 7.30 20.50
C ASN A 93 -6.60 6.32 19.38
N ALA A 94 -5.68 5.98 18.46
CA ALA A 94 -5.97 4.99 17.42
C ALA A 94 -6.29 3.60 18.00
N ASN A 95 -5.61 3.22 19.09
CA ASN A 95 -5.94 2.01 19.82
C ASN A 95 -7.33 2.09 20.45
N ASN A 96 -7.71 3.23 21.06
CA ASN A 96 -9.03 3.43 21.66
C ASN A 96 -10.14 3.33 20.61
N VAL A 97 -10.00 4.00 19.48
CA VAL A 97 -10.96 3.93 18.36
C VAL A 97 -11.09 2.49 17.87
N ARG A 98 -9.98 1.79 17.65
CA ARG A 98 -10.02 0.38 17.23
C ARG A 98 -10.72 -0.49 18.27
N ASN A 99 -10.36 -0.34 19.55
CA ASN A 99 -10.95 -1.13 20.63
C ASN A 99 -12.47 -0.89 20.70
N ALA A 100 -12.93 0.35 20.48
CA ALA A 100 -14.35 0.66 20.42
C ALA A 100 -15.05 -0.07 19.27
N TYR A 101 -14.47 -0.06 18.06
CA TYR A 101 -15.00 -0.82 16.92
C TYR A 101 -14.95 -2.34 17.12
N GLN A 102 -13.92 -2.86 17.78
CA GLN A 102 -13.82 -4.28 18.14
C GLN A 102 -14.74 -4.67 19.32
N SER A 103 -15.44 -3.72 19.92
CA SER A 103 -16.39 -3.98 21.01
C SER A 103 -17.85 -3.92 20.55
N VAL A 104 -18.11 -3.66 19.26
CA VAL A 104 -19.49 -3.57 18.76
C VAL A 104 -20.13 -4.96 18.63
N PRO A 105 -21.44 -5.12 18.88
CA PRO A 105 -22.12 -6.42 18.80
C PRO A 105 -21.91 -7.15 17.47
N ALA A 106 -22.00 -6.42 16.35
CA ALA A 106 -21.80 -7.01 15.03
C ALA A 106 -20.43 -7.73 14.88
N TRP A 107 -19.39 -7.22 15.53
CA TRP A 107 -18.07 -7.85 15.52
C TRP A 107 -17.96 -8.97 16.56
N THR A 108 -18.41 -8.73 17.80
CA THR A 108 -18.33 -9.75 18.87
C THR A 108 -19.20 -10.97 18.57
N ASP A 109 -20.38 -10.77 17.99
CA ASP A 109 -21.29 -11.83 17.55
C ASP A 109 -20.68 -12.62 16.40
N HIS A 110 -19.99 -11.96 15.46
CA HIS A 110 -19.22 -12.61 14.41
C HIS A 110 -18.11 -13.50 14.98
N LEU A 111 -17.33 -12.98 15.95
CA LEU A 111 -16.28 -13.75 16.61
C LEU A 111 -16.85 -14.98 17.32
N GLN A 112 -17.96 -14.81 18.06
CA GLN A 112 -18.63 -15.91 18.75
C GLN A 112 -19.16 -16.96 17.77
N ALA A 113 -19.82 -16.54 16.69
CA ALA A 113 -20.36 -17.44 15.67
C ALA A 113 -19.28 -18.26 14.94
N ASN A 114 -18.04 -17.80 14.91
CA ASN A 114 -16.91 -18.46 14.23
C ASN A 114 -15.88 -19.06 15.20
N ALA A 115 -16.16 -19.09 16.50
CA ALA A 115 -15.20 -19.52 17.53
C ALA A 115 -14.71 -20.97 17.29
N ASP A 116 -15.62 -21.90 16.98
CA ASP A 116 -15.27 -23.30 16.73
C ASP A 116 -14.40 -23.47 15.48
N LEU A 117 -14.69 -22.71 14.42
CA LEU A 117 -13.88 -22.72 13.20
C LEU A 117 -12.49 -22.16 13.47
N LYS A 118 -12.39 -21.04 14.19
CA LYS A 118 -11.13 -20.43 14.59
C LYS A 118 -10.28 -21.38 15.42
N ALA A 119 -10.87 -22.04 16.42
CA ALA A 119 -10.16 -23.02 17.26
C ALA A 119 -9.61 -24.19 16.43
N ARG A 120 -10.37 -24.70 15.47
CA ARG A 120 -9.92 -25.76 14.56
C ARG A 120 -8.77 -25.32 13.66
N LEU A 121 -8.86 -24.11 13.08
CA LEU A 121 -7.79 -23.55 12.26
C LEU A 121 -6.53 -23.32 13.08
N ASP A 122 -6.66 -22.78 14.29
CA ASP A 122 -5.54 -22.56 15.20
C ASP A 122 -4.82 -23.86 15.57
N ALA A 123 -5.57 -24.92 15.88
CA ALA A 123 -5.00 -26.23 16.17
C ALA A 123 -4.32 -26.85 14.95
N THR A 124 -4.90 -26.68 13.76
CA THR A 124 -4.37 -27.24 12.50
C THR A 124 -3.09 -26.52 12.06
N LEU A 125 -3.07 -25.19 12.18
CA LEU A 125 -1.99 -24.34 11.70
C LEU A 125 -0.94 -24.03 12.78
N GLY A 126 -1.21 -24.41 14.04
CA GLY A 126 -0.33 -24.09 15.17
C GLY A 126 -0.32 -22.59 15.51
N THR A 127 -1.40 -21.86 15.22
CA THR A 127 -1.50 -20.40 15.40
C THR A 127 -2.22 -19.98 16.67
N ALA A 128 -2.57 -20.93 17.54
CA ALA A 128 -3.23 -20.66 18.81
C ALA A 128 -2.42 -19.67 19.67
N GLY A 129 -3.06 -18.57 20.09
CA GLY A 129 -2.45 -17.57 20.97
C GLY A 129 -1.48 -16.59 20.30
N LEU A 130 -1.32 -16.63 18.97
CA LEU A 130 -0.61 -15.58 18.24
C LEU A 130 -1.47 -14.31 18.23
N SER A 131 -0.85 -13.16 18.54
CA SER A 131 -1.51 -11.86 18.50
C SER A 131 -1.58 -11.30 17.08
N ASP A 132 -2.68 -10.64 16.74
CA ASP A 132 -2.81 -9.87 15.51
C ASP A 132 -1.85 -8.68 15.47
N TRP A 133 -1.42 -8.32 14.26
CA TRP A 133 -0.61 -7.13 14.05
C TRP A 133 -1.50 -5.88 14.13
N ALA A 134 -1.18 -5.01 15.09
CA ALA A 134 -1.96 -3.82 15.39
C ALA A 134 -1.15 -2.58 14.98
N SER A 135 -1.39 -2.07 13.77
CA SER A 135 -0.79 -0.82 13.29
C SER A 135 -1.85 0.12 12.72
N TRP A 136 -1.63 1.42 12.80
CA TRP A 136 -2.43 2.46 12.12
C TRP A 136 -1.70 2.91 10.84
N CYS A 137 -2.24 3.85 10.07
CA CYS A 137 -1.59 4.30 8.82
C CYS A 137 -1.28 5.79 8.89
N VAL A 138 -0.03 6.15 8.66
CA VAL A 138 0.43 7.55 8.47
C VAL A 138 0.99 7.76 7.06
N PHE A 139 1.05 6.69 6.25
CA PHE A 139 1.50 6.73 4.87
C PHE A 139 0.71 7.71 3.97
N LEU A 140 -0.58 7.97 4.26
CA LEU A 140 -1.38 8.94 3.50
C LEU A 140 -0.76 10.33 3.47
N GLN A 141 -0.05 10.73 4.52
CA GLN A 141 0.65 12.02 4.55
C GLN A 141 1.81 12.07 3.56
N GLU A 142 2.61 11.01 3.46
CA GLU A 142 3.68 10.91 2.46
C GLU A 142 3.09 10.86 1.05
N LEU A 143 2.01 10.10 0.85
CA LEU A 143 1.30 10.05 -0.42
C LEU A 143 0.84 11.44 -0.86
N MET A 144 0.14 12.19 0.00
CA MET A 144 -0.28 13.56 -0.26
C MET A 144 0.91 14.48 -0.57
N GLN A 145 1.98 14.39 0.22
CA GLN A 145 3.20 15.18 -0.01
C GLN A 145 3.84 14.90 -1.38
N ASN A 146 3.76 13.68 -1.90
CA ASN A 146 4.25 13.37 -3.25
C ASN A 146 3.42 14.06 -4.34
N PHE A 147 2.09 14.10 -4.19
CA PHE A 147 1.23 14.86 -5.11
C PHE A 147 1.48 16.37 -5.00
N GLU A 148 1.79 16.88 -3.82
CA GLU A 148 2.20 18.27 -3.62
C GLU A 148 3.56 18.59 -4.26
N LEU A 149 4.52 17.68 -4.15
CA LEU A 149 5.82 17.79 -4.84
C LEU A 149 5.62 17.80 -6.35
N PHE A 150 4.75 16.93 -6.89
CA PHE A 150 4.37 16.95 -8.29
C PHE A 150 3.69 18.26 -8.68
N ARG A 151 2.69 18.71 -7.91
CA ARG A 151 1.96 19.97 -8.14
C ARG A 151 2.90 21.17 -8.19
N SER A 152 3.91 21.20 -7.33
CA SER A 152 4.92 22.26 -7.28
C SER A 152 6.03 22.14 -8.35
N GLY A 153 6.02 21.09 -9.18
CA GLY A 153 7.03 20.85 -10.21
C GLY A 153 8.39 20.40 -9.65
N LYS A 154 8.43 19.94 -8.40
CA LYS A 154 9.65 19.47 -7.72
C LYS A 154 9.82 17.96 -7.76
N GLU A 155 8.80 17.24 -8.25
CA GLU A 155 8.91 15.81 -8.50
C GLU A 155 9.88 15.54 -9.66
N THR A 156 10.85 14.67 -9.43
CA THR A 156 11.86 14.29 -10.43
C THR A 156 11.65 12.88 -10.96
N PHE A 157 10.97 12.01 -10.20
CA PHE A 157 10.71 10.64 -10.62
C PHE A 157 9.44 10.59 -11.47
N LYS A 158 9.49 9.82 -12.56
CA LYS A 158 8.29 9.49 -13.34
C LYS A 158 7.39 8.53 -12.59
N MET A 159 7.97 7.68 -11.73
CA MET A 159 7.24 6.66 -11.02
C MET A 159 7.76 6.42 -9.60
N ARG A 160 6.82 6.20 -8.68
CA ARG A 160 7.08 5.82 -7.29
C ARG A 160 6.37 4.52 -6.96
N PHE A 161 7.12 3.51 -6.54
CA PHE A 161 6.59 2.28 -5.97
C PHE A 161 6.68 2.31 -4.46
N PHE A 162 5.55 2.07 -3.80
CA PHE A 162 5.47 1.87 -2.36
C PHE A 162 5.14 0.41 -2.08
N VAL A 163 6.11 -0.33 -1.56
CA VAL A 163 5.95 -1.76 -1.24
C VAL A 163 5.72 -1.90 0.25
N GLY A 164 4.45 -2.06 0.60
CA GLY A 164 3.96 -2.20 1.96
C GLY A 164 3.35 -3.56 2.25
N HIS A 165 2.32 -3.56 3.08
CA HIS A 165 1.62 -4.77 3.53
C HIS A 165 0.13 -4.64 3.22
N ASP A 166 -0.58 -5.75 3.32
CA ASP A 166 -2.05 -5.80 3.29
C ASP A 166 -2.69 -4.73 4.19
N GLY A 167 -2.11 -4.49 5.36
CA GLY A 167 -2.53 -3.42 6.26
C GLY A 167 -2.35 -2.01 5.75
N THR A 168 -1.27 -1.73 5.05
CA THR A 168 -1.07 -0.44 4.39
C THR A 168 -2.14 -0.28 3.30
N MET A 169 -2.30 -1.31 2.48
CA MET A 169 -3.22 -1.31 1.34
C MET A 169 -4.68 -1.13 1.73
N ILE A 170 -5.19 -1.91 2.70
CA ILE A 170 -6.59 -1.83 3.12
C ILE A 170 -6.94 -0.45 3.71
N ARG A 171 -5.97 0.21 4.35
CA ARG A 171 -6.15 1.54 4.92
C ARG A 171 -6.13 2.62 3.84
N VAL A 172 -5.24 2.50 2.85
CA VAL A 172 -5.26 3.38 1.66
C VAL A 172 -6.58 3.22 0.90
N ALA A 173 -7.02 1.98 0.64
CA ALA A 173 -8.30 1.71 -0.01
C ALA A 173 -9.48 2.31 0.76
N SER A 174 -9.51 2.12 2.09
CA SER A 174 -10.53 2.71 2.96
C SER A 174 -10.54 4.24 2.90
N ALA A 175 -9.37 4.87 3.01
CA ALA A 175 -9.21 6.32 2.98
C ALA A 175 -9.60 6.95 1.63
N LEU A 176 -9.43 6.22 0.54
CA LEU A 176 -9.89 6.60 -0.80
C LEU A 176 -11.39 6.32 -1.02
N GLY A 177 -12.09 5.80 -0.01
CA GLY A 177 -13.53 5.57 -0.06
C GLY A 177 -13.96 4.29 -0.80
N LEU A 178 -13.03 3.38 -1.13
CA LEU A 178 -13.38 2.14 -1.85
C LEU A 178 -14.34 1.24 -1.05
N GLY A 179 -14.33 1.37 0.28
CA GLY A 179 -15.22 0.63 1.18
C GLY A 179 -16.63 1.17 1.31
N ILE A 180 -16.94 2.34 0.73
CA ILE A 180 -18.25 3.00 0.87
C ILE A 180 -19.26 2.35 -0.07
N LEU A 181 -18.85 2.02 -1.31
CA LEU A 181 -19.74 1.49 -2.35
C LEU A 181 -19.84 -0.04 -2.33
N ALA A 182 -18.79 -0.72 -1.86
CA ALA A 182 -18.76 -2.16 -1.70
C ALA A 182 -17.88 -2.54 -0.50
N PRO A 183 -18.15 -3.68 0.17
CA PRO A 183 -17.31 -4.14 1.27
C PRO A 183 -15.86 -4.31 0.82
N LEU A 184 -14.94 -3.71 1.57
CA LEU A 184 -13.51 -3.94 1.34
C LEU A 184 -13.19 -5.42 1.55
N ARG A 185 -12.43 -5.98 0.61
CA ARG A 185 -11.83 -7.30 0.77
C ARG A 185 -10.41 -7.15 1.27
N TRP A 186 -9.94 -8.13 2.02
CA TRP A 186 -8.56 -8.18 2.43
C TRP A 186 -7.67 -8.26 1.17
N PRO A 187 -6.61 -7.42 1.06
CA PRO A 187 -5.74 -7.42 -0.11
C PRO A 187 -5.06 -8.78 -0.27
N ALA A 188 -5.02 -9.28 -1.50
CA ALA A 188 -4.34 -10.52 -1.82
C ALA A 188 -2.83 -10.28 -1.98
N LEU A 189 -2.06 -11.36 -2.07
CA LEU A 189 -0.64 -11.26 -2.39
C LEU A 189 -0.44 -10.74 -3.81
N GLY A 190 0.23 -9.59 -3.94
CA GLY A 190 0.48 -8.96 -5.25
C GLY A 190 -0.58 -7.93 -5.64
N SER A 191 -1.55 -7.64 -4.76
CA SER A 191 -2.53 -6.57 -4.97
C SER A 191 -1.87 -5.21 -5.20
N GLU A 192 -2.52 -4.35 -5.98
CA GLU A 192 -2.04 -3.01 -6.30
C GLU A 192 -3.12 -1.92 -6.31
N ILE A 193 -2.71 -0.71 -5.91
CA ILE A 193 -3.46 0.53 -6.12
C ILE A 193 -2.55 1.45 -6.92
N VAL A 194 -2.98 1.82 -8.13
CA VAL A 194 -2.22 2.68 -9.03
C VAL A 194 -2.88 4.05 -9.10
N MET A 195 -2.07 5.10 -8.99
CA MET A 195 -2.54 6.48 -9.09
C MET A 195 -1.75 7.16 -10.18
N GLU A 196 -2.44 7.55 -11.24
CA GLU A 196 -1.83 8.15 -12.43
C GLU A 196 -2.17 9.63 -12.50
N VAL A 197 -1.19 10.47 -12.80
CA VAL A 197 -1.43 11.88 -13.10
C VAL A 197 -1.37 12.13 -14.60
N TRP A 198 -2.45 12.69 -15.14
CA TRP A 198 -2.61 12.96 -16.56
C TRP A 198 -2.75 14.46 -16.80
N LYS A 199 -2.10 14.97 -17.84
CA LYS A 199 -2.27 16.36 -18.28
C LYS A 199 -3.19 16.43 -19.49
N VAL A 200 -4.34 17.07 -19.34
CA VAL A 200 -5.34 17.25 -20.40
C VAL A 200 -5.63 18.73 -20.56
N LYS A 201 -5.37 19.27 -21.77
CA LYS A 201 -5.61 20.69 -22.12
C LYS A 201 -5.02 21.71 -21.11
N GLY A 202 -3.89 21.36 -20.48
CA GLY A 202 -3.21 22.23 -19.51
C GLY A 202 -3.56 21.97 -18.04
N SER A 203 -4.60 21.20 -17.76
CA SER A 203 -5.01 20.82 -16.40
C SER A 203 -4.53 19.41 -16.05
N ASN A 204 -4.19 19.19 -14.78
CA ASN A 204 -3.78 17.88 -14.27
C ASN A 204 -4.96 17.16 -13.60
N PHE A 205 -5.09 15.87 -13.90
CA PHE A 205 -6.10 14.98 -13.36
C PHE A 205 -5.45 13.75 -12.76
N VAL A 206 -6.07 13.19 -11.73
CA VAL A 206 -5.69 11.91 -11.13
C VAL A 206 -6.71 10.85 -11.51
N ARG A 207 -6.21 9.69 -11.92
CA ARG A 207 -6.97 8.46 -12.11
C ARG A 207 -6.47 7.40 -11.14
N VAL A 208 -7.38 6.76 -10.40
CA VAL A 208 -7.04 5.66 -9.49
C VAL A 208 -7.54 4.33 -10.04
N LEU A 209 -6.66 3.33 -10.06
CA LEU A 209 -6.97 1.94 -10.36
C LEU A 209 -6.74 1.07 -9.13
N HIS A 210 -7.59 0.09 -8.92
CA HIS A 210 -7.45 -0.95 -7.90
C HIS A 210 -7.55 -2.31 -8.60
N GLU A 211 -6.51 -3.14 -8.49
CA GLU A 211 -6.40 -4.42 -9.20
C GLU A 211 -6.68 -4.27 -10.71
N GLY A 212 -5.97 -3.33 -11.35
CA GLY A 212 -6.13 -3.01 -12.78
C GLY A 212 -7.47 -2.36 -13.19
N THR A 213 -8.43 -2.19 -12.26
CA THR A 213 -9.76 -1.64 -12.57
C THR A 213 -9.90 -0.19 -12.10
N PRO A 214 -10.37 0.75 -12.95
CA PRO A 214 -10.63 2.12 -12.51
C PRO A 214 -11.62 2.18 -11.35
N VAL A 215 -11.29 2.95 -10.32
CA VAL A 215 -12.20 3.24 -9.22
C VAL A 215 -13.18 4.31 -9.69
N SER A 216 -14.46 3.96 -9.81
CA SER A 216 -15.49 4.83 -10.42
C SER A 216 -15.57 6.26 -9.85
N SER A 217 -15.41 6.42 -8.53
CA SER A 217 -15.41 7.73 -7.86
C SER A 217 -14.12 8.54 -8.08
N LEU A 218 -13.07 7.92 -8.64
CA LEU A 218 -11.73 8.47 -8.79
C LEU A 218 -11.16 8.22 -10.20
N GLU A 219 -12.03 8.03 -11.19
CA GLU A 219 -11.60 7.73 -12.56
C GLU A 219 -10.97 8.95 -13.23
N TRP A 220 -11.50 10.15 -12.97
CA TRP A 220 -10.99 11.44 -13.45
C TRP A 220 -11.34 12.55 -12.46
N VAL A 221 -10.51 12.74 -11.44
CA VAL A 221 -10.63 13.87 -10.51
C VAL A 221 -9.53 14.88 -10.76
N THR A 222 -9.73 16.15 -10.45
CA THR A 222 -8.63 17.13 -10.58
C THR A 222 -7.52 16.81 -9.57
N LEU A 223 -6.28 17.21 -9.88
CA LEU A 223 -5.16 17.05 -8.96
C LEU A 223 -5.44 17.70 -7.59
N ASP A 224 -6.05 18.88 -7.58
CA ASP A 224 -6.35 19.60 -6.34
C ASP A 224 -7.45 18.92 -5.51
N GLU A 225 -8.52 18.43 -6.15
CA GLU A 225 -9.55 17.62 -5.46
C GLU A 225 -8.97 16.35 -4.86
N PHE A 226 -8.05 15.69 -5.58
CA PHE A 226 -7.40 14.48 -5.08
C PHE A 226 -6.49 14.76 -3.89
N ILE A 227 -5.68 15.83 -3.94
CA ILE A 227 -4.87 16.28 -2.80
C ILE A 227 -5.77 16.62 -1.61
N GLN A 228 -6.89 17.30 -1.84
CA GLN A 228 -7.85 17.64 -0.79
C GLN A 228 -8.50 16.39 -0.18
N LEU A 229 -8.83 15.38 -1.00
CA LEU A 229 -9.31 14.09 -0.52
C LEU A 229 -8.28 13.46 0.43
N LEU A 230 -7.01 13.37 0.03
CA LEU A 230 -5.96 12.82 0.91
C LEU A 230 -5.78 13.65 2.19
N ALA A 231 -5.75 14.98 2.07
CA ALA A 231 -5.62 15.90 3.19
C ALA A 231 -6.76 15.74 4.21
N SER A 232 -7.98 15.47 3.76
CA SER A 232 -9.14 15.26 4.63
C SER A 232 -9.01 14.03 5.54
N GLN A 233 -8.14 13.08 5.18
CA GLN A 233 -7.88 11.86 5.95
C GLN A 233 -6.72 12.03 6.94
N ILE A 234 -6.02 13.16 6.91
CA ILE A 234 -4.81 13.42 7.70
C ILE A 234 -5.14 14.47 8.77
N PRO A 235 -5.00 14.17 10.06
CA PRO A 235 -5.17 15.17 11.09
C PRO A 235 -4.06 16.23 11.00
N PRO A 236 -4.34 17.50 11.32
CA PRO A 236 -3.36 18.60 11.16
C PRO A 236 -2.14 18.43 12.06
N ASP A 237 -2.30 17.80 13.21
CA ASP A 237 -1.23 17.40 14.11
C ASP A 237 -1.43 15.93 14.50
N ILE A 238 -0.70 15.05 13.83
CA ILE A 238 -0.74 13.59 14.08
C ILE A 238 -0.27 13.28 15.50
N PHE A 239 0.72 14.00 16.02
CA PHE A 239 1.23 13.75 17.37
C PHE A 239 0.18 14.10 18.41
N ALA A 240 -0.45 15.27 18.30
CA ALA A 240 -1.55 15.64 19.18
C ALA A 240 -2.75 14.69 19.02
N ALA A 241 -3.15 14.36 17.79
CA ALA A 241 -4.27 13.45 17.54
C ALA A 241 -4.02 12.03 18.06
N CYS A 242 -2.77 11.57 18.10
CA CYS A 242 -2.43 10.27 18.66
C CYS A 242 -2.46 10.25 20.19
N ASN A 243 -2.09 11.37 20.82
CA ASN A 243 -1.99 11.51 22.27
C ASN A 243 -3.22 12.15 22.92
N SER A 244 -4.21 12.58 22.14
CA SER A 244 -5.49 13.05 22.65
C SER A 244 -6.30 11.87 23.16
N SER A 245 -6.61 11.87 24.45
CA SER A 245 -7.42 10.84 25.13
C SER A 245 -8.90 11.02 24.87
#